data_AF-A0A314ZVF6-F1
#
_entry.id   AF-A0A314ZVF6-F1
#
_cell.length_a   1.000
_cell.length_b   1.000
_cell.length_c   1.000
_cell.angle_alpha   90.00
_cell.angle_beta   90.00
_cell.angle_gamma   90.00
#
_symmetry.space_group_name_H-M   'P 1'
#
loop_
_entity.id
_entity.type
_entity.pdbx_description
1 polymer ?
#
loop_
_entity_poly.entity_id
_entity_poly.type
_entity_poly.pdbx_seq_one_letter_code
_entity_poly.pdbx_strand_id
1 'polypeptide(L)'
;MHAGSQLKSVKNRVDQVDEENFVYGYTLIEGDALVMEKLEYVSYEVKFEAAEDGGSKNKMVSKYHTKGDFALQEEDIKAGREKALGMYKVVEAYLLQNPDAYA
;
A
#
# COMPACT_ATOMS: atom_id res chain seq x y z
N MET A 1 16.88 3.71 19.04
CA MET A 1 16.75 2.28 18.72
C MET A 1 15.41 2.12 18.02
N HIS A 2 15.38 2.05 16.69
CA HIS A 2 14.12 1.80 15.98
C HIS A 2 13.77 0.33 16.17
N ALA A 3 12.66 0.04 16.83
CA ALA A 3 12.11 -1.30 16.85
C ALA A 3 11.84 -1.70 15.41
N GLY A 4 12.68 -2.59 14.86
CA GLY A 4 12.45 -3.19 13.55
C GLY A 4 11.05 -3.82 13.55
N SER A 5 10.25 -3.49 12.55
CA SER A 5 8.85 -3.91 12.49
C SER A 5 8.72 -5.43 12.61
N GLN A 6 7.80 -5.91 13.45
CA GLN A 6 7.58 -7.34 13.70
C GLN A 6 7.15 -8.15 12.45
N LEU A 7 6.73 -7.49 11.36
CA LEU A 7 6.42 -8.12 10.07
C LEU A 7 7.68 -8.72 9.41
N LYS A 8 7.90 -10.02 9.58
CA LYS A 8 9.00 -10.76 8.93
C LYS A 8 8.80 -10.93 7.42
N SER A 9 7.56 -11.15 7.00
CA SER A 9 7.20 -11.35 5.59
C SER A 9 5.71 -11.09 5.36
N VAL A 10 5.36 -10.74 4.12
CA VAL A 10 3.98 -10.67 3.63
C VAL A 10 3.90 -11.36 2.27
N LYS A 11 2.73 -11.89 1.94
CA LYS A 11 2.41 -12.46 0.64
C LYS A 11 1.23 -11.71 0.06
N ASN A 12 1.47 -11.09 -1.09
CA ASN A 12 0.45 -10.41 -1.87
C ASN A 12 0.12 -11.25 -3.10
N ARG A 13 -1.16 -11.29 -3.45
CA ARG A 13 -1.63 -11.75 -4.75
C ARG A 13 -1.90 -10.52 -5.62
N VAL A 14 -1.42 -10.53 -6.86
CA VAL A 14 -1.80 -9.51 -7.85
C VAL A 14 -3.20 -9.84 -8.35
N ASP A 15 -4.10 -8.87 -8.25
CA ASP A 15 -5.49 -9.01 -8.69
C ASP A 15 -5.74 -8.31 -10.02
N GLN A 16 -5.07 -7.19 -10.26
CA GLN A 16 -5.22 -6.40 -11.48
C GLN A 16 -3.92 -5.65 -11.81
N VAL A 17 -3.57 -5.66 -13.10
CA VAL A 17 -2.58 -4.74 -13.68
C VAL A 17 -3.25 -4.13 -14.90
N ASP A 18 -3.48 -2.82 -14.86
CA ASP A 18 -4.03 -2.04 -15.95
C ASP A 18 -3.06 -0.89 -16.23
N GLU A 19 -2.17 -1.12 -17.19
CA GLU A 19 -1.13 -0.17 -17.58
C GLU A 19 -1.70 1.05 -18.30
N GLU A 20 -2.82 0.89 -19.01
CA GLU A 20 -3.47 1.97 -19.76
C GLU A 20 -4.10 3.02 -18.83
N ASN A 21 -4.74 2.56 -17.75
CA ASN A 21 -5.40 3.43 -16.77
C ASN A 21 -4.58 3.66 -15.49
N PHE A 22 -3.35 3.13 -15.44
CA PHE A 22 -2.44 3.17 -14.30
C PHE A 22 -3.10 2.67 -13.00
N VAL A 23 -3.80 1.54 -13.09
CA VAL A 23 -4.44 0.87 -11.95
C VAL A 23 -3.69 -0.41 -11.59
N TYR A 24 -3.39 -0.56 -10.31
CA TYR A 24 -2.78 -1.75 -9.74
C TYR A 24 -3.60 -2.23 -8.54
N GLY A 25 -4.13 -3.45 -8.66
CA GLY A 25 -4.91 -4.11 -7.63
C GLY A 25 -4.13 -5.29 -7.04
N TYR A 26 -4.09 -5.39 -5.71
CA TYR A 26 -3.45 -6.52 -5.04
C TYR A 26 -4.11 -6.82 -3.69
N THR A 27 -4.02 -8.08 -3.25
CA THR A 27 -4.58 -8.53 -1.98
C THR A 27 -3.49 -9.11 -1.10
N LEU A 28 -3.41 -8.63 0.15
CA LEU A 28 -2.63 -9.27 1.20
C LEU A 28 -3.34 -10.56 1.64
N ILE A 29 -2.74 -11.70 1.33
CA ILE A 29 -3.30 -13.03 1.59
C ILE A 29 -2.60 -13.75 2.75
N GLU A 30 -1.34 -13.41 3.03
CA GLU A 30 -0.61 -13.91 4.20
C GLU A 30 0.29 -12.78 4.74
N GLY A 31 0.43 -12.69 6.05
CA GLY A 31 1.23 -11.66 6.72
C GLY A 31 1.60 -12.07 8.14
N ASP A 32 2.06 -11.12 8.95
CA ASP A 32 2.33 -11.37 10.37
C ASP A 32 1.10 -11.97 11.07
N ALA A 33 1.32 -12.94 11.95
CA ALA A 33 0.27 -13.59 12.73
C ALA A 33 -0.61 -12.57 13.47
N LEU A 34 -0.03 -11.49 14.00
CA LEU A 34 -0.75 -10.42 14.69
C LEU A 34 -1.73 -9.65 13.77
N VAL A 35 -1.44 -9.60 12.47
CA VAL A 35 -2.28 -8.96 11.46
C VAL A 35 -3.32 -9.94 10.93
N MET A 36 -2.93 -11.19 10.67
CA MET A 36 -3.81 -12.22 10.12
C MET A 36 -4.72 -12.90 11.17
N GLU A 37 -4.48 -12.73 12.47
CA GLU A 37 -5.42 -13.15 13.52
C GLU A 37 -6.74 -12.36 13.46
N LYS A 38 -6.67 -11.10 13.05
CA LYS A 38 -7.78 -10.15 13.04
C LYS A 38 -8.38 -9.93 11.66
N LEU A 39 -7.60 -10.19 10.60
CA LEU A 39 -8.00 -9.95 9.21
C LEU A 39 -8.06 -11.28 8.45
N GLU A 40 -9.08 -11.44 7.60
CA GLU A 40 -9.14 -12.50 6.60
C GLU A 40 -8.20 -12.17 5.45
N TYR A 41 -8.28 -10.95 4.93
CA TYR A 41 -7.39 -10.38 3.92
C TYR A 41 -7.59 -8.86 3.83
N VAL A 42 -6.70 -8.18 3.10
CA VAL A 42 -6.85 -6.76 2.75
C VAL A 42 -6.67 -6.61 1.26
N SER A 43 -7.66 -6.06 0.56
CA SER A 43 -7.52 -5.73 -0.86
C SER A 43 -7.15 -4.26 -1.01
N TYR A 44 -6.23 -3.99 -1.91
CA TYR A 44 -5.73 -2.67 -2.23
C TYR A 44 -5.98 -2.37 -3.70
N GLU A 45 -6.38 -1.13 -3.97
CA GLU A 45 -6.45 -0.57 -5.31
C GLU A 45 -5.64 0.73 -5.32
N VAL A 46 -4.64 0.78 -6.18
CA VAL A 46 -3.78 1.95 -6.40
C VAL A 46 -4.05 2.47 -7.79
N LYS A 47 -4.35 3.77 -7.89
CA LYS A 47 -4.53 4.45 -9.16
C LYS A 47 -3.68 5.71 -9.21
N PHE A 48 -2.99 5.93 -10.33
CA PHE A 48 -2.34 7.19 -10.62
C PHE A 48 -3.12 7.96 -11.68
N GLU A 49 -3.26 9.27 -11.48
CA GLU A 49 -3.88 10.19 -12.42
C GLU A 49 -2.90 11.33 -12.69
N ALA A 50 -2.76 11.78 -13.93
CA ALA A 50 -1.95 12.95 -14.25
C ALA A 50 -2.52 14.20 -13.57
N ALA A 51 -1.63 15.04 -13.04
CA ALA A 51 -1.99 16.35 -12.49
C ALA A 51 -1.62 17.47 -13.47
N GLU A 52 -2.28 18.64 -13.34
CA GLU A 52 -2.09 19.78 -14.25
C GLU A 52 -0.66 20.36 -14.20
N ASP A 53 0.07 20.13 -13.11
CA ASP A 53 1.45 20.59 -12.90
C ASP A 53 2.52 19.66 -13.52
N GLY A 54 2.10 18.63 -14.27
CA GLY A 54 2.98 17.61 -14.81
C GLY A 54 3.38 16.53 -13.81
N GLY A 55 2.86 16.58 -12.58
CA GLY A 55 2.99 15.53 -11.58
C GLY A 55 1.91 14.46 -11.68
N SER A 56 1.71 13.73 -10.58
CA SER A 56 0.64 12.73 -10.48
C SER A 56 -0.11 12.84 -9.16
N LYS A 57 -1.37 12.45 -9.19
CA LYS A 57 -2.21 12.22 -8.01
C LYS A 57 -2.38 10.72 -7.82
N ASN A 58 -1.85 10.22 -6.70
CA ASN A 58 -2.09 8.84 -6.27
C ASN A 58 -3.39 8.75 -5.46
N LYS A 59 -4.27 7.82 -5.84
CA LYS A 59 -5.42 7.37 -5.04
C LYS A 59 -5.17 5.94 -4.61
N MET A 60 -5.20 5.70 -3.30
CA MET A 60 -5.08 4.37 -2.72
C MET A 60 -6.33 4.05 -1.91
N VAL A 61 -6.99 2.95 -2.26
CA VAL A 61 -8.13 2.41 -1.53
C VAL A 61 -7.72 1.11 -0.87
N SER A 62 -7.92 1.02 0.45
CA SER A 62 -7.69 -0.20 1.22
C SER A 62 -9.04 -0.70 1.75
N LYS A 63 -9.42 -1.93 1.40
CA LYS A 63 -10.62 -2.59 1.92
C LYS A 63 -10.18 -3.71 2.85
N TYR A 64 -10.55 -3.58 4.12
CA TYR A 64 -10.16 -4.51 5.17
C TYR A 64 -11.29 -5.50 5.41
N HIS A 65 -10.99 -6.79 5.30
CA HIS A 65 -11.92 -7.86 5.59
C HIS A 65 -11.53 -8.47 6.93
N THR A 66 -12.32 -8.16 7.97
CA THR A 66 -12.03 -8.57 9.35
C THR A 66 -12.62 -9.94 9.66
N LYS A 67 -12.01 -10.65 10.62
CA LYS A 67 -12.53 -11.91 11.14
C LYS A 67 -13.53 -11.64 12.26
N GLY A 68 -14.72 -12.22 12.15
CA GLY A 68 -15.78 -12.07 13.16
C GLY A 68 -16.15 -10.60 13.39
N ASP A 69 -16.46 -10.25 14.64
CA ASP A 69 -16.88 -8.90 15.02
C ASP A 69 -15.70 -7.93 15.29
N PHE A 70 -14.50 -8.27 14.80
CA PHE A 70 -13.35 -7.40 14.98
C PHE A 70 -13.55 -6.07 14.22
N ALA A 71 -13.48 -4.98 14.95
CA ALA A 71 -13.51 -3.62 14.40
C ALA A 71 -12.10 -3.02 14.40
N LEU A 72 -11.68 -2.55 13.23
CA LEU A 72 -10.44 -1.79 13.08
C LEU A 72 -10.54 -0.44 13.78
N GLN A 73 -9.45 -0.06 14.45
CA GLN A 73 -9.33 1.25 15.07
C GLN A 73 -8.80 2.26 14.05
N GLU A 74 -9.17 3.53 14.22
CA GLU A 74 -8.74 4.61 13.32
C GLU A 74 -7.21 4.76 13.33
N GLU A 75 -6.58 4.55 14.50
CA GLU A 75 -5.13 4.60 14.67
C GLU A 75 -4.40 3.56 13.83
N ASP A 76 -4.95 2.33 13.72
CA ASP A 76 -4.38 1.26 12.91
C ASP A 76 -4.44 1.61 11.41
N ILE A 77 -5.56 2.19 10.97
CA ILE A 77 -5.75 2.66 9.58
C ILE A 77 -4.77 3.79 9.28
N LYS A 78 -4.61 4.74 10.21
CA LYS A 78 -3.69 5.86 10.07
C LYS A 78 -2.24 5.41 10.01
N ALA A 79 -1.83 4.49 10.88
CA ALA A 79 -0.47 3.92 10.87
C ALA A 79 -0.17 3.20 9.54
N GLY A 80 -1.14 2.44 9.01
CA GLY A 80 -1.04 1.83 7.69
C GLY A 80 -0.86 2.86 6.56
N ARG A 81 -1.63 3.96 6.60
CA ARG A 81 -1.52 5.07 5.63
C ARG A 81 -0.17 5.77 5.71
N GLU A 82 0.33 6.07 6.90
CA GLU A 82 1.62 6.75 7.09
C GLU A 82 2.78 5.88 6.60
N LYS A 83 2.72 4.56 6.84
CA LYS A 83 3.70 3.61 6.30
C LYS A 83 3.73 3.64 4.77
N ALA A 84 2.57 3.59 4.12
CA ALA A 84 2.47 3.64 2.65
C ALA A 84 3.01 4.97 2.10
N LEU A 85 2.65 6.10 2.73
CA LEU A 85 3.16 7.42 2.35
C LEU A 85 4.69 7.50 2.47
N GLY A 86 5.26 6.92 3.52
CA GLY A 86 6.71 6.84 3.70
C GLY A 86 7.41 6.13 2.53
N MET A 87 6.85 5.01 2.05
CA MET A 87 7.40 4.30 0.89
C MET A 87 7.34 5.14 -0.39
N TYR A 88 6.20 5.80 -0.65
CA TYR A 88 6.07 6.67 -1.83
C TYR A 88 7.11 7.79 -1.84
N LYS A 89 7.33 8.45 -0.70
CA LYS A 89 8.33 9.52 -0.58
C LYS A 89 9.76 9.04 -0.87
N VAL A 90 10.09 7.80 -0.49
CA VAL A 90 11.41 7.22 -0.77
C VAL A 90 11.57 6.95 -2.27
N VAL A 91 10.55 6.37 -2.91
CA VAL A 91 10.58 6.11 -4.36
C VAL A 91 10.64 7.42 -5.15
N GLU A 92 9.80 8.40 -4.80
CA GLU A 92 9.80 9.73 -5.42
C GLU A 92 11.17 10.41 -5.29
N ALA A 93 11.76 10.44 -4.10
CA ALA A 93 13.08 11.03 -3.88
C ALA A 93 14.18 10.32 -4.69
N TYR A 94 14.08 9.00 -4.87
CA TYR A 94 15.00 8.24 -5.72
C TYR A 94 14.83 8.62 -7.20
N LEU A 95 13.60 8.65 -7.71
CA LEU A 95 13.34 8.99 -9.12
C LEU A 95 13.76 10.42 -9.45
N LEU A 96 13.55 11.38 -8.54
CA LEU A 96 14.01 12.77 -8.71
C LEU A 96 15.54 12.89 -8.80
N GLN A 97 16.29 12.01 -8.14
CA GLN A 97 17.75 11.97 -8.21
C GLN A 97 18.28 11.17 -9.41
N ASN A 98 17.43 10.37 -10.06
CA ASN A 98 17.81 9.44 -11.13
C ASN A 98 16.82 9.54 -12.29
N PRO A 99 16.80 10.66 -13.05
CA PRO A 99 15.77 10.93 -14.05
C PRO A 99 15.73 9.91 -15.20
N ASP A 100 16.84 9.22 -15.48
CA ASP A 100 16.93 8.24 -16.57
C ASP A 100 16.56 6.80 -16.16
N ALA A 101 16.24 6.56 -14.88
CA ALA A 101 16.02 5.19 -14.37
C ALA A 101 14.78 4.49 -14.99
N TYR A 102 13.79 5.27 -15.43
CA TYR A 102 12.53 4.81 -16.02
C TYR A 102 12.05 5.72 -17.17
N ALA A 103 13.01 6.32 -17.91
CA ALA A 103 12.75 7.22 -19.03
C ALA A 103 12.40 6.48 -20.34
#